data_AF-A0AAU8IGA9-F1
#
_entry.id   AF-A0AAU8IGA9-F1
#
_cell.length_a   1.000
_cell.length_b   1.000
_cell.length_c   1.000
_cell.angle_alpha   90.00
_cell.angle_beta   90.00
_cell.angle_gamma   90.00
#
_symmetry.space_group_name_H-M   'P 1'
#
loop_
_entity.id
_entity.type
_entity.pdbx_description
1 polymer ?
#
loop_
_entity_poly.entity_id
_entity_poly.type
_entity_poly.pdbx_seq_one_letter_code
_entity_poly.pdbx_strand_id
1 'polypeptide(L)'
;MTCSNKKYLALMNKVMDGEATISEREELDQHLASCDSCRNYFHELQLSTELLHQLSRPRLPDDFTQHVMERLPAEKRHAIRTWTSRHPLLSAVVVCALPVSYLMVRAGRQNQLSEKNDDHFIMLKLPGERS
;
A
#
# COMPACT_ATOMS: atom_id res chain seq x y z
N MET A 1 -30.84 15.30 26.32
CA MET A 1 -31.50 14.31 25.44
C MET A 1 -31.19 14.71 24.01
N THR A 2 -30.34 13.95 23.32
CA THR A 2 -29.88 14.28 21.97
C THR A 2 -31.01 14.09 20.96
N CYS A 3 -30.96 14.81 19.83
CA CYS A 3 -31.87 14.59 18.71
C CYS A 3 -31.75 13.13 18.23
N SER A 4 -32.86 12.47 17.89
CA SER A 4 -32.87 11.09 17.41
C SER A 4 -32.32 10.92 15.98
N ASN A 5 -31.90 12.01 15.33
CA ASN A 5 -31.43 11.97 13.96
C ASN A 5 -29.92 11.67 13.89
N LYS A 6 -29.61 10.40 13.57
CA LYS A 6 -28.24 9.89 13.44
C LYS A 6 -27.41 10.61 12.37
N LYS A 7 -28.05 11.23 11.36
CA LYS A 7 -27.35 11.99 10.31
C LYS A 7 -26.52 13.13 10.90
N TYR A 8 -27.12 13.91 11.80
CA TYR A 8 -26.45 15.08 12.37
C TYR A 8 -25.35 14.69 13.36
N LEU A 9 -25.50 13.57 14.07
CA LEU A 9 -24.40 13.01 14.88
C LEU A 9 -23.19 12.64 14.03
N ALA A 10 -23.42 12.03 12.85
CA ALA A 10 -22.34 11.71 11.92
C ALA A 10 -21.68 12.97 11.34
N LEU A 11 -22.48 14.00 11.01
CA LEU A 11 -21.98 15.28 10.53
C LEU A 11 -21.16 16.01 11.59
N MET A 12 -21.59 16.02 12.86
CA MET A 12 -20.83 16.60 13.98
C MET A 12 -19.43 16.00 14.06
N ASN A 13 -19.31 14.67 14.04
CA ASN A 13 -18.01 13.98 14.08
C ASN A 13 -17.15 14.34 12.86
N LYS A 14 -17.69 14.27 11.64
CA LYS A 14 -16.97 14.68 10.43
C LYS A 14 -16.45 16.11 10.51
N VAL A 15 -17.22 17.03 11.10
CA VAL A 15 -16.80 18.42 11.29
C VAL A 15 -15.66 18.51 12.30
N MET A 16 -15.74 17.77 13.41
CA MET A 16 -14.67 17.70 14.42
C MET A 16 -13.38 17.09 13.88
N ASP A 17 -13.47 16.08 13.02
CA ASP A 17 -12.33 15.42 12.39
C ASP A 17 -11.73 16.24 11.24
N GLY A 18 -12.42 17.32 10.81
CA GLY A 18 -11.99 18.17 9.69
C GLY A 18 -12.26 17.56 8.31
N GLU A 19 -13.05 16.48 8.24
CA GLU A 19 -13.36 15.73 7.02
C GLU A 19 -14.65 16.20 6.32
N ALA A 20 -15.45 17.05 6.97
CA ALA A 20 -16.69 17.57 6.42
C ALA A 20 -16.45 18.53 5.23
N THR A 21 -17.25 18.34 4.17
CA THR A 21 -17.31 19.27 3.04
C THR A 21 -18.01 20.58 3.42
N ILE A 22 -17.89 21.62 2.58
CA ILE A 22 -18.52 22.94 2.82
C ILE A 22 -20.05 22.79 2.94
N SER A 23 -20.69 22.04 2.04
CA SER A 23 -22.14 21.80 2.07
C SER A 23 -22.58 21.03 3.32
N GLU A 24 -21.79 20.05 3.77
CA GLU A 24 -22.08 19.30 5.00
C GLU A 24 -21.97 20.17 6.26
N ARG A 25 -21.04 21.14 6.27
CA ARG A 25 -20.95 22.15 7.34
C ARG A 25 -22.15 23.06 7.37
N GLU A 26 -22.54 23.61 6.21
CA GLU A 26 -23.73 24.46 6.11
C GLU A 26 -25.01 23.72 6.54
N GLU A 27 -25.14 22.45 6.14
CA GLU A 27 -26.27 21.61 6.56
C GLU A 27 -26.29 21.42 8.09
N LEU A 28 -25.12 21.14 8.70
CA LEU A 28 -25.02 21.02 10.15
C LEU A 28 -25.37 22.35 10.83
N ASP A 29 -24.82 23.47 10.38
CA ASP A 29 -25.07 24.80 10.96
C ASP A 29 -26.56 25.16 10.93
N GLN A 30 -27.25 24.85 9.83
CA GLN A 30 -28.69 25.05 9.73
C GLN A 30 -29.48 24.21 10.75
N HIS A 31 -29.01 22.99 11.03
CA HIS A 31 -29.61 22.15 12.06
C HIS A 31 -29.33 22.67 13.47
N LEU A 32 -28.09 23.13 13.76
CA LEU A 32 -27.73 23.69 15.06
C LEU A 32 -28.47 25.01 15.37
N ALA A 33 -28.83 25.76 14.34
CA ALA A 33 -29.65 26.97 14.45
C ALA A 33 -31.11 26.66 14.86
N SER A 34 -31.63 25.48 14.50
CA SER A 34 -33.03 25.09 14.77
C SER A 34 -33.19 24.11 15.93
N CYS A 35 -32.12 23.43 16.36
CA CYS A 35 -32.17 22.39 17.37
C CYS A 35 -31.22 22.66 18.56
N ASP A 36 -31.77 23.18 19.66
CA ASP A 36 -31.02 23.51 20.87
C ASP A 36 -30.31 22.30 21.50
N SER A 37 -30.92 21.11 21.45
CA SER A 37 -30.33 19.90 22.04
C SER A 37 -29.07 19.46 21.30
N CYS A 38 -29.06 19.55 19.96
CA CYS A 38 -27.89 19.28 19.14
C CYS A 38 -26.81 20.35 19.31
N ARG A 39 -27.19 21.63 19.42
CA ARG A 39 -26.24 22.72 19.68
C ARG A 39 -25.52 22.54 21.01
N ASN A 40 -26.25 22.24 22.07
CA ASN A 40 -25.65 22.01 23.39
C ASN A 40 -24.72 20.79 23.38
N TYR A 41 -25.15 19.69 22.76
CA TYR A 41 -24.33 18.47 22.64
C TYR A 41 -23.04 18.73 21.85
N PHE A 42 -23.11 19.45 20.73
CA PHE A 42 -21.93 19.80 19.94
C PHE A 42 -20.97 20.71 20.71
N HIS A 43 -21.50 21.67 21.46
CA HIS A 43 -20.69 22.53 22.32
C HIS A 43 -20.01 21.74 23.46
N GLU A 44 -20.71 20.81 24.11
CA GLU A 44 -20.13 19.91 25.12
C GLU A 44 -18.97 19.08 24.55
N LEU A 45 -19.13 18.55 23.33
CA LEU A 45 -18.07 17.85 22.61
C LEU A 45 -16.85 18.74 22.37
N GLN A 46 -17.05 19.96 21.86
CA GLN A 46 -15.97 20.92 21.61
C GLN A 46 -15.22 21.29 22.89
N LEU A 47 -15.95 21.55 23.98
CA LEU A 47 -15.35 21.82 25.29
C LEU A 47 -14.48 20.65 25.76
N SER A 48 -14.95 19.41 25.59
CA SER A 48 -14.16 18.23 25.98
C SER A 48 -12.83 18.16 25.23
N THR A 49 -12.82 18.46 23.93
CA THR A 49 -11.59 18.47 23.12
C THR A 49 -10.65 19.60 23.51
N GLU A 50 -11.17 20.78 23.80
CA GLU A 50 -10.37 21.93 24.23
C GLU A 50 -9.69 21.65 25.58
N LEU A 51 -10.41 21.06 26.54
CA LEU A 51 -9.86 20.65 27.82
C LEU A 51 -8.72 19.64 27.65
N LEU A 52 -8.83 18.68 26.74
CA LEU A 52 -7.76 17.74 26.43
C LEU A 52 -6.54 18.43 25.83
N HIS A 53 -6.75 19.44 24.98
CA HIS A 53 -5.67 20.23 24.40
C HIS A 53 -4.91 21.07 25.43
N GLN A 54 -5.59 21.52 26.49
CA GLN A 54 -4.99 22.27 27.60
C GLN A 54 -4.16 21.39 28.54
N LEU A 55 -4.36 20.06 28.52
CA LEU A 55 -3.50 19.15 29.27
C LEU A 55 -2.06 19.24 28.76
N SER A 56 -1.12 19.34 29.71
CA SER A 56 0.30 19.37 29.37
C SER A 56 0.68 18.09 28.62
N ARG A 57 1.18 18.22 27.39
CA ARG A 57 1.77 17.08 26.68
C ARG A 57 2.88 16.49 27.53
N PRO A 58 2.82 15.19 27.89
CA PRO A 58 3.87 14.57 28.67
C PRO A 58 5.17 14.66 27.87
N ARG A 59 6.24 15.19 28.48
CA ARG A 59 7.57 15.12 27.89
C ARG A 59 8.05 13.67 28.00
N LEU A 60 8.56 13.14 26.89
CA LEU A 60 9.25 11.86 26.94
C LEU A 60 10.55 12.02 27.76
N PRO A 61 10.89 11.03 28.60
CA PRO A 61 12.23 10.93 29.17
C PRO A 61 13.28 10.87 28.06
N ASP A 62 14.44 11.50 28.27
CA ASP A 62 15.52 11.53 27.28
C ASP A 62 15.99 10.12 26.87
N ASP A 63 15.91 9.16 27.81
CA ASP A 63 16.32 7.76 27.61
C ASP A 63 15.25 6.85 26.99
N PHE A 64 14.07 7.38 26.63
CA PHE A 64 12.97 6.57 26.08
C PHE A 64 13.40 5.76 24.85
N THR A 65 14.11 6.39 23.92
CA THR A 65 14.55 5.74 22.69
C THR A 65 15.53 4.61 23.01
N GLN A 66 16.46 4.81 23.93
CA GLN A 66 17.41 3.77 24.32
C GLN A 66 16.69 2.57 24.93
N HIS A 67 15.79 2.80 25.90
CA HIS A 67 15.01 1.74 26.54
C HIS A 67 14.13 0.96 25.57
N VAL A 68 13.56 1.62 24.55
CA VAL A 68 12.81 0.94 23.49
C VAL A 68 13.75 0.07 22.67
N MET A 69 14.88 0.61 22.20
CA MET A 69 15.83 -0.11 21.37
C MET A 69 16.44 -1.34 22.06
N GLU A 70 16.70 -1.28 23.36
CA GLU A 70 17.19 -2.41 24.16
C GLU A 70 16.16 -3.55 24.29
N ARG A 71 14.86 -3.23 24.21
CA ARG A 71 13.76 -4.21 24.31
C ARG A 71 13.31 -4.76 22.97
N LEU A 72 13.78 -4.19 21.85
CA LEU A 72 13.48 -4.73 20.54
C LEU A 72 14.19 -6.08 20.37
N PRO A 73 13.48 -7.13 19.93
CA PRO A 73 14.12 -8.40 19.61
C PRO A 73 15.14 -8.18 18.49
N ALA A 74 16.29 -8.86 18.59
CA ALA A 74 17.33 -8.78 17.57
C ALA A 74 16.73 -9.02 16.18
N GLU A 75 16.96 -8.07 15.26
CA GLU A 75 16.50 -8.16 13.88
C GLU A 75 16.89 -9.54 13.33
N LYS A 76 15.90 -10.33 12.89
CA LYS A 76 16.13 -11.64 12.29
C LYS A 76 16.86 -11.41 10.96
N ARG A 77 18.18 -11.31 11.01
CA ARG A 77 19.01 -11.34 9.80
C ARG A 77 18.72 -12.66 9.11
N HIS A 78 18.02 -12.62 7.98
CA HIS A 78 17.77 -13.81 7.18
C HIS A 78 19.11 -14.51 6.92
N ALA A 79 19.21 -15.80 7.27
CA ALA A 79 20.44 -16.59 7.14
C ALA A 79 21.04 -16.49 5.73
N ILE A 80 20.17 -16.30 4.73
CA ILE A 80 20.52 -16.08 3.32
C ILE A 80 21.38 -14.81 3.15
N ARG A 81 21.03 -13.69 3.80
CA ARG A 81 21.79 -12.43 3.71
C ARG A 81 23.17 -12.55 4.36
N THR A 82 23.30 -13.31 5.44
CA THR A 82 24.62 -13.56 6.06
C THR A 82 25.48 -14.55 5.27
N TRP A 83 24.86 -15.49 4.55
CA TRP A 83 25.59 -16.49 3.74
C TRP A 83 26.07 -15.92 2.41
N THR A 84 25.23 -15.12 1.73
CA THR A 84 25.63 -14.46 0.47
C THR A 84 26.73 -13.42 0.67
N SER A 85 26.73 -12.68 1.78
CA SER A 85 27.84 -11.79 2.13
C SER A 85 29.13 -12.53 2.50
N ARG A 86 29.07 -13.79 2.92
CA ARG A 86 30.25 -14.62 3.25
C ARG A 86 30.87 -15.31 2.04
N HIS A 87 30.08 -15.60 0.98
CA HIS A 87 30.58 -16.27 -0.23
C HIS A 87 30.18 -15.51 -1.52
N PRO A 88 30.73 -14.31 -1.76
CA PRO A 88 30.37 -13.46 -2.90
C PRO A 88 30.63 -14.11 -4.26
N LEU A 89 31.67 -14.97 -4.35
CA LEU A 89 32.02 -15.66 -5.58
C LEU A 89 30.98 -16.73 -5.98
N LEU A 90 30.44 -17.47 -5.01
CA LEU A 90 29.44 -18.51 -5.28
C LEU A 90 28.09 -17.91 -5.68
N SER A 91 27.71 -16.77 -5.08
CA SER A 91 26.49 -16.05 -5.49
C SER A 91 26.57 -15.51 -6.92
N ALA A 92 27.74 -15.00 -7.34
CA ALA A 92 27.91 -14.44 -8.68
C ALA A 92 27.80 -15.51 -9.78
N VAL A 93 28.31 -16.72 -9.55
CA VAL A 93 28.21 -17.83 -10.51
C VAL A 93 26.76 -18.26 -10.70
N VAL A 94 25.97 -18.39 -9.63
CA VAL A 94 24.55 -18.78 -9.73
C VAL A 94 23.72 -17.71 -10.44
N VAL A 95 23.95 -16.43 -10.11
CA VAL A 95 23.19 -15.31 -10.69
C VAL A 95 23.53 -15.08 -12.16
N CYS A 96 24.78 -15.22 -12.57
CA CYS A 96 25.20 -14.91 -13.94
C CYS A 96 25.24 -16.15 -14.85
N ALA A 97 25.79 -17.28 -14.37
CA ALA A 97 26.04 -18.43 -15.23
C ALA A 97 24.79 -19.26 -15.53
N LEU A 98 23.82 -19.36 -14.60
CA LEU A 98 22.58 -20.09 -14.85
C LEU A 98 21.69 -19.43 -15.92
N PRO A 99 21.39 -18.12 -15.88
CA PRO A 99 20.59 -17.51 -16.94
C PRO A 99 21.34 -17.46 -18.28
N VAL A 100 22.66 -17.23 -18.29
CA VAL A 100 23.45 -17.23 -19.53
C VAL A 100 23.51 -18.62 -20.15
N SER A 101 23.74 -19.68 -19.36
CA SER A 101 23.71 -21.05 -19.86
C SER A 101 22.31 -21.45 -20.34
N TYR A 102 21.25 -21.05 -19.63
CA TYR A 102 19.86 -21.27 -20.06
C TYR A 102 19.54 -20.58 -21.40
N LEU A 103 19.96 -19.32 -21.57
CA LEU A 103 19.80 -18.57 -22.81
C LEU A 103 20.60 -19.19 -23.97
N MET A 104 21.85 -19.61 -23.72
CA MET A 104 22.68 -20.30 -24.72
C MET A 104 22.05 -21.62 -25.19
N VAL A 105 21.56 -22.44 -24.26
CA VAL A 105 20.87 -23.70 -24.59
C VAL A 105 19.58 -23.42 -25.38
N ARG A 106 18.81 -22.39 -25.01
CA ARG A 106 17.60 -22.01 -25.73
C ARG A 106 17.89 -21.47 -27.13
N ALA A 107 18.90 -20.62 -27.28
CA ALA A 107 19.33 -20.08 -28.57
C ALA A 107 19.84 -21.19 -29.50
N GLY A 108 20.62 -22.14 -28.98
CA GLY A 108 21.08 -23.30 -29.75
C GLY A 108 19.93 -24.18 -30.25
N ARG A 109 18.86 -24.35 -29.46
CA ARG A 109 17.65 -25.06 -29.92
C ARG A 109 16.90 -24.35 -31.04
N GLN A 110 16.93 -23.02 -31.05
CA GLN A 110 16.21 -22.21 -32.05
C GLN A 110 16.92 -22.22 -33.41
N ASN A 111 18.26 -22.23 -33.41
CA ASN A 111 19.06 -22.28 -34.64
C ASN A 111 18.90 -23.62 -35.40
N GLN A 112 18.82 -24.74 -34.66
CA GLN A 112 18.56 -26.08 -35.23
C GLN A 112 17.18 -26.23 -35.89
N LEU A 113 16.17 -25.45 -35.47
CA LEU A 113 14.85 -25.46 -36.09
C LEU A 113 14.79 -24.61 -37.37
N SER A 114 15.64 -23.58 -37.51
CA SER A 114 15.68 -22.74 -38.69
C SER A 114 16.35 -23.44 -39.88
N GLU A 115 17.44 -24.18 -39.65
CA GLU A 115 18.18 -24.89 -40.72
C GLU A 115 17.38 -26.05 -41.32
N LYS A 116 16.47 -26.68 -40.55
CA LYS A 116 15.61 -27.78 -41.03
C LYS A 116 14.36 -27.30 -41.79
N ASN A 117 14.08 -26.00 -41.80
CA ASN A 117 12.86 -25.46 -42.42
C ASN A 117 13.04 -24.99 -43.88
N ASP A 118 14.26 -25.05 -44.43
CA ASP A 118 14.54 -24.67 -45.82
C ASP A 118 14.42 -25.85 -46.82
N ASP A 119 14.25 -27.09 -46.34
CA ASP A 119 14.11 -28.29 -47.21
C ASP A 119 12.64 -28.73 -47.45
N HIS A 120 11.65 -27.93 -47.05
CA HIS A 120 10.24 -28.26 -47.32
C HIS A 120 9.43 -27.06 -47.83
N PHE A 121 9.87 -26.48 -48.95
CA PHE A 121 8.98 -25.71 -49.83
C PHE A 121 8.60 -26.57 -51.06
N ILE A 122 7.68 -27.52 -50.87
CA ILE A 122 6.95 -28.16 -51.99
C ILE A 122 5.53 -27.60 -52.02
N MET A 123 5.41 -26.55 -52.83
CA MET A 123 4.40 -26.35 -53.87
C MET A 123 3.26 -27.41 -53.93
N LEU A 124 2.15 -27.16 -53.23
CA LEU A 124 0.84 -27.65 -53.68
C LEU A 124 0.12 -26.51 -54.39
N LYS A 125 0.43 -26.42 -55.68
CA LYS A 125 -0.38 -25.73 -56.67
C LYS A 125 -1.69 -26.50 -56.82
N LEU A 126 -2.77 -25.99 -56.26
CA LEU A 126 -4.13 -26.40 -56.63
C LEU A 126 -4.64 -25.39 -57.68
N PRO A 127 -4.98 -25.83 -58.91
CA PRO A 127 -5.63 -24.97 -59.88
C PRO A 127 -7.06 -24.67 -59.42
N GLY A 128 -7.48 -23.43 -59.61
CA GLY A 128 -8.80 -22.95 -59.20
C GLY A 128 -9.93 -23.48 -60.07
N GLU A 129 -11.15 -23.25 -59.59
CA GLU A 129 -12.22 -22.62 -60.35
C GLU A 129 -13.21 -21.96 -59.39
N ARG A 130 -13.66 -20.77 -59.78
CA ARG A 130 -14.81 -20.04 -59.28
C ARG A 130 -15.80 -20.00 -60.44
N SER A 131 -16.87 -20.78 -60.37
CA SER A 131 -18.24 -20.38 -60.75
C SER A 131 -19.24 -21.46 -60.37
#